data_AF-A0A158HEN4-F1
#
_entry.id   AF-A0A158HEN4-F1
#
_cell.length_a   1.000
_cell.length_b   1.000
_cell.length_c   1.000
_cell.angle_alpha   90.00
_cell.angle_beta   90.00
_cell.angle_gamma   90.00
#
_symmetry.space_group_name_H-M   'P 1'
#
loop_
_entity.id
_entity.type
_entity.pdbx_description
1 polymer ?
#
loop_
_entity_poly.entity_id
_entity_poly.type
_entity_poly.pdbx_seq_one_letter_code
_entity_poly.pdbx_strand_id
1 'polypeptide(L)'
;MADNERLHPLRPFLKNWVWEHGRIGTRYLDCVDGAIKFDEGKKAHFAAEKYIYVPLGKDAEDTGATDGPVIQEAGLARFLRAAQLGTPADGGSVTDVQRAVQDCVELGLFSAYQAEAREAFARYSEEPMFEDEIRAAVADDIRRSYARTREQLALYDFSVLYGLPAPLLISETPFIDWRVRANPALPYVSMPLGPYCLLVGAPSGRSSRLGPVVWKAASAMGPLKDHNRHIAEHARLWLVATTDDQLIAEQSRFAAPASARNEDTKP
;
A
#
# COMPACT_ATOMS: atom_id res chain seq x y z
N MET A 1 13.27 27.79 4.66
CA MET A 1 13.22 26.95 3.45
C MET A 1 11.78 26.51 3.32
N ALA A 2 11.14 26.71 2.15
CA ALA A 2 9.78 26.25 1.94
C ALA A 2 9.80 24.72 2.07
N ASP A 3 9.19 24.20 3.13
CA ASP A 3 9.01 22.77 3.33
C ASP A 3 8.13 22.31 2.18
N ASN A 4 8.75 21.74 1.15
CA ASN A 4 8.05 21.34 -0.06
C ASN A 4 7.06 20.26 0.39
N GLU A 5 5.76 20.54 0.33
CA GLU A 5 4.70 19.68 0.86
C GLU A 5 4.91 18.25 0.37
N ARG A 6 5.44 17.39 1.24
CA ARG A 6 5.85 16.03 0.88
C ARG A 6 4.60 15.20 0.69
N LEU A 7 4.37 14.80 -0.55
CA LEU A 7 3.18 14.03 -0.92
C LEU A 7 3.35 12.57 -0.54
N HIS A 8 2.25 11.94 -0.13
CA HIS A 8 2.22 10.53 0.27
C HIS A 8 2.69 9.60 -0.86
N PRO A 9 3.53 8.57 -0.59
CA PRO A 9 4.01 7.65 -1.63
C PRO A 9 2.89 6.90 -2.36
N LEU A 10 1.76 6.62 -1.67
CA LEU A 10 0.59 5.96 -2.27
C LEU A 10 -0.37 6.91 -2.99
N ARG A 11 -0.07 8.22 -3.07
CA ARG A 11 -0.94 9.20 -3.74
C ARG A 11 -1.31 8.81 -5.19
N PRO A 12 -0.42 8.24 -6.02
CA PRO A 12 -0.81 7.78 -7.36
C PRO A 12 -1.96 6.78 -7.35
N PHE A 13 -2.02 5.89 -6.35
CA PHE A 13 -3.08 4.90 -6.18
C PHE A 13 -4.35 5.53 -5.63
N LEU A 14 -4.23 6.36 -4.58
CA LEU A 14 -5.37 6.99 -3.90
C LEU A 14 -6.24 7.85 -4.83
N LYS A 15 -5.65 8.37 -5.92
CA LYS A 15 -6.41 9.07 -6.98
C LYS A 15 -7.52 8.21 -7.61
N ASN A 16 -7.42 6.89 -7.58
CA ASN A 16 -8.45 5.97 -8.09
C ASN A 16 -9.63 5.78 -7.13
N TRP A 17 -9.53 6.25 -5.88
CA TRP A 17 -10.61 6.22 -4.88
C TRP A 17 -11.22 7.61 -4.64
N VAL A 18 -10.90 8.59 -5.48
CA VAL A 18 -11.50 9.94 -5.37
C VAL A 18 -12.98 9.86 -5.73
N TRP A 19 -13.81 10.38 -4.83
CA TRP A 19 -15.24 10.54 -5.01
C TRP A 19 -15.51 11.89 -5.67
N GLU A 20 -16.32 11.90 -6.74
CA GLU A 20 -16.66 13.10 -7.52
C GLU A 20 -18.19 13.28 -7.63
N HIS A 21 -18.87 13.38 -6.49
CA HIS A 21 -20.33 13.58 -6.41
C HIS A 21 -20.67 14.87 -5.65
N GLY A 22 -20.63 16.01 -6.34
CA GLY A 22 -20.88 17.34 -5.76
C GLY A 22 -19.72 17.90 -4.92
N ARG A 23 -18.86 17.03 -4.37
CA ARG A 23 -17.55 17.36 -3.80
C ARG A 23 -16.51 16.41 -4.38
N ILE A 24 -15.28 16.91 -4.51
CA ILE A 24 -14.13 16.12 -4.96
C ILE A 24 -13.28 15.81 -3.74
N GLY A 25 -13.09 14.55 -3.40
CA GLY A 25 -12.29 14.16 -2.24
C GLY A 25 -12.24 12.67 -2.00
N THR A 26 -11.54 12.25 -0.96
CA THR A 26 -11.42 10.84 -0.57
C THR A 26 -12.12 10.64 0.76
N ARG A 27 -13.01 9.64 0.82
CA ARG A 27 -13.55 9.16 2.09
C ARG A 27 -12.64 8.09 2.67
N TYR A 28 -12.43 8.19 3.96
CA TYR A 28 -11.59 7.25 4.68
C TYR A 28 -12.12 7.03 6.09
N LEU A 29 -11.89 5.84 6.61
CA LEU A 29 -12.01 5.52 8.01
C LEU A 29 -10.66 5.81 8.66
N ASP A 30 -10.66 6.66 9.69
CA ASP A 30 -9.50 6.89 10.53
C ASP A 30 -9.37 5.71 11.50
N CYS A 31 -8.27 4.98 11.41
CA CYS A 31 -8.10 3.76 12.21
C CYS A 31 -7.73 4.05 13.67
N VAL A 32 -7.44 5.32 14.03
CA VAL A 32 -7.10 5.71 15.41
C VAL A 32 -8.36 5.87 16.26
N ASP A 33 -9.39 6.52 15.72
CA ASP A 33 -10.63 6.82 16.44
C ASP A 33 -11.87 6.09 15.88
N GLY A 34 -11.73 5.42 14.74
CA GLY A 34 -12.82 4.75 14.04
C GLY A 34 -13.81 5.70 13.39
N ALA A 35 -13.50 6.98 13.22
CA ALA A 35 -14.39 7.93 12.57
C ALA A 35 -14.25 7.89 11.04
N ILE A 36 -15.37 7.92 10.34
CA ILE A 36 -15.40 8.10 8.89
C ILE A 36 -15.28 9.59 8.59
N LYS A 37 -14.24 9.97 7.86
CA LYS A 37 -13.87 11.35 7.53
C LYS A 37 -13.81 11.54 6.00
N PHE A 38 -13.79 12.80 5.59
CA PHE A 38 -13.68 13.19 4.19
C PHE A 38 -12.52 14.18 4.04
N ASP A 39 -11.53 13.81 3.22
CA ASP A 39 -10.45 14.70 2.82
C ASP A 39 -10.77 15.34 1.47
N GLU A 40 -10.74 16.67 1.42
CA GLU A 40 -11.13 17.42 0.23
C GLU A 40 -9.97 17.55 -0.76
N GLY A 41 -10.27 17.35 -2.04
CA GLY A 41 -9.30 17.41 -3.14
C GLY A 41 -8.63 16.07 -3.45
N LYS A 42 -7.52 16.13 -4.21
CA LYS A 42 -6.82 14.95 -4.75
C LYS A 42 -5.40 14.78 -4.16
N LYS A 43 -5.15 15.46 -3.04
CA LYS A 43 -3.83 15.51 -2.40
C LYS A 43 -3.64 14.42 -1.35
N ALA A 44 -4.74 13.84 -0.83
CA ALA A 44 -4.70 12.82 0.22
C ALA A 44 -3.96 13.31 1.48
N HIS A 45 -4.35 14.49 1.99
CA HIS A 45 -3.76 15.09 3.19
C HIS A 45 -3.98 14.25 4.45
N PHE A 46 -5.01 13.38 4.45
CA PHE A 46 -5.21 12.42 5.54
C PHE A 46 -4.06 11.40 5.65
N ALA A 47 -3.37 11.12 4.55
CA ALA A 47 -2.21 10.24 4.49
C ALA A 47 -0.92 11.07 4.56
N ALA A 48 -0.69 11.74 5.69
CA ALA A 48 0.45 12.65 5.91
C ALA A 48 1.58 12.03 6.76
N GLU A 49 1.53 10.72 7.01
CA GLU A 49 2.53 10.02 7.80
C GLU A 49 3.93 10.10 7.17
N LYS A 50 4.94 10.26 8.04
CA LYS A 50 6.33 10.28 7.59
C LYS A 50 6.77 8.84 7.27
N TYR A 51 7.37 8.68 6.10
CA TYR A 51 7.97 7.42 5.68
C TYR A 51 9.47 7.43 5.95
N ILE A 52 9.99 6.31 6.44
CA ILE A 52 11.42 6.05 6.59
C ILE A 52 11.85 5.25 5.37
N TYR A 53 12.71 5.80 4.52
CA TYR A 53 13.18 5.09 3.34
C TYR A 53 14.44 4.28 3.65
N VAL A 54 14.37 2.98 3.42
CA VAL A 54 15.50 2.05 3.48
C VAL A 54 15.72 1.45 2.08
N PRO A 55 16.90 1.65 1.48
CA PRO A 55 17.21 1.05 0.19
C PRO A 55 17.55 -0.45 0.35
N LEU A 56 16.79 -1.30 -0.33
CA LEU A 56 16.84 -2.77 -0.22
C LEU A 56 17.73 -3.43 -1.29
N GLY A 57 18.60 -2.69 -1.98
CA GLY A 57 19.54 -3.25 -2.97
C GLY A 57 20.81 -3.80 -2.33
N LYS A 58 21.40 -4.83 -2.93
CA LYS A 58 22.63 -5.49 -2.44
C LYS A 58 23.81 -4.53 -2.22
N ASP A 59 23.87 -3.45 -3.00
CA ASP A 59 24.92 -2.43 -2.94
C ASP A 59 24.34 -1.03 -2.72
N ALA A 60 23.11 -0.95 -2.19
CA ALA A 60 22.44 0.33 -2.05
C ALA A 60 22.86 1.01 -0.75
N GLU A 61 23.77 1.98 -0.87
CA GLU A 61 24.16 2.85 0.24
C GLU A 61 22.98 3.70 0.70
N ASP A 62 22.75 3.73 2.02
CA ASP A 62 21.82 4.70 2.60
C ASP A 62 22.59 6.01 2.81
N THR A 63 22.56 6.85 1.78
CA THR A 63 23.18 8.18 1.82
C THR A 63 22.33 9.19 2.58
N GLY A 64 21.11 8.83 3.02
CA GLY A 64 20.17 9.75 3.63
C GLY A 64 19.64 10.86 2.72
N ALA A 65 20.07 10.89 1.46
CA ALA A 65 19.74 11.96 0.50
C ALA A 65 18.43 11.70 -0.26
N THR A 66 17.90 10.47 -0.20
CA THR A 66 16.69 10.08 -0.92
C THR A 66 15.56 9.77 0.04
N ASP A 67 14.40 10.37 -0.24
CA ASP A 67 13.19 10.30 0.58
C ASP A 67 12.24 9.14 0.21
N GLY A 68 12.63 8.32 -0.77
CA GLY A 68 11.80 7.22 -1.26
C GLY A 68 12.40 6.54 -2.50
N PRO A 69 11.76 5.46 -2.98
CA PRO A 69 12.18 4.80 -4.21
C PRO A 69 12.03 5.73 -5.42
N VAL A 70 12.87 5.51 -6.44
CA VAL A 70 12.75 6.21 -7.73
C VAL A 70 11.56 5.64 -8.49
N ILE A 71 10.54 6.46 -8.76
CA ILE A 71 9.27 6.09 -9.41
C ILE A 71 9.06 6.88 -10.70
N GLN A 72 8.57 6.25 -11.76
CA GLN A 72 8.15 6.94 -12.98
C GLN A 72 6.68 7.34 -12.88
N GLU A 73 6.39 8.45 -12.20
CA GLU A 73 5.01 8.86 -11.86
C GLU A 73 4.05 8.89 -13.06
N ALA A 74 4.48 9.44 -14.20
CA ALA A 74 3.63 9.53 -15.39
C ALA A 74 3.30 8.15 -15.98
N GLY A 75 4.29 7.25 -16.03
CA GLY A 75 4.12 5.88 -16.49
C GLY A 75 3.21 5.08 -15.56
N LEU A 76 3.43 5.20 -14.25
CA LEU A 76 2.60 4.60 -13.22
C LEU A 76 1.15 5.10 -13.31
N ALA A 77 0.93 6.41 -13.38
CA ALA A 77 -0.42 6.98 -13.48
C ALA A 77 -1.18 6.50 -14.73
N ARG A 78 -0.50 6.41 -15.88
CA ARG A 78 -1.07 5.85 -17.11
C ARG A 78 -1.45 4.38 -16.93
N PHE A 79 -0.55 3.58 -16.36
CA PHE A 79 -0.79 2.16 -16.09
C PHE A 79 -1.98 1.94 -15.13
N LEU A 80 -2.04 2.67 -14.02
CA LEU A 80 -3.13 2.57 -13.05
C LEU A 80 -4.48 2.92 -13.68
N ARG A 81 -4.52 3.97 -14.51
CA ARG A 81 -5.73 4.35 -15.26
C ARG A 81 -6.17 3.24 -16.23
N ALA A 82 -5.23 2.69 -17.00
CA ALA A 82 -5.51 1.60 -17.93
C ALA A 82 -6.02 0.33 -17.21
N ALA A 83 -5.42 0.00 -16.06
CA ALA A 83 -5.86 -1.11 -15.20
C ALA A 83 -7.28 -0.90 -14.69
N GLN A 84 -7.60 0.31 -14.20
CA GLN A 84 -8.92 0.65 -13.68
C GLN A 84 -10.01 0.62 -14.77
N LEU A 85 -9.68 1.07 -15.98
CA LEU A 85 -10.61 1.09 -17.12
C LEU A 85 -10.68 -0.25 -17.88
N GLY A 86 -9.80 -1.20 -17.57
CA GLY A 86 -9.73 -2.47 -18.30
C GLY A 86 -9.27 -2.30 -19.75
N THR A 87 -8.38 -1.33 -20.03
CA THR A 87 -7.87 -1.03 -21.37
C THR A 87 -6.35 -1.28 -21.47
N PRO A 88 -5.89 -2.55 -21.58
CA PRO A 88 -4.46 -2.88 -21.63
C PRO A 88 -3.67 -2.11 -22.71
N ALA A 89 -4.30 -1.80 -23.84
CA ALA A 89 -3.69 -1.05 -24.94
C ALA A 89 -3.28 0.38 -24.54
N ASP A 90 -3.95 0.97 -23.55
CA ASP A 90 -3.66 2.32 -23.06
C ASP A 90 -2.53 2.35 -22.00
N GLY A 91 -2.09 1.17 -21.53
CA GLY A 91 -1.05 1.04 -20.50
C GLY A 91 0.34 1.51 -20.95
N GLY A 92 0.55 1.63 -22.26
CA GLY A 92 1.83 1.98 -22.88
C GLY A 92 2.53 0.79 -23.51
N SER A 93 3.82 0.96 -23.81
CA SER A 93 4.65 -0.13 -24.32
C SER A 93 4.86 -1.23 -23.27
N VAL A 94 5.33 -2.41 -23.70
CA VAL A 94 5.63 -3.53 -22.79
C VAL A 94 6.62 -3.10 -21.70
N THR A 95 7.63 -2.31 -22.05
CA THR A 95 8.63 -1.79 -21.10
C THR A 95 8.02 -0.80 -20.10
N ASP A 96 7.07 0.04 -20.54
CA ASP A 96 6.38 0.98 -19.65
C ASP A 96 5.53 0.22 -18.62
N VAL A 97 4.81 -0.81 -19.07
CA VAL A 97 3.97 -1.65 -18.20
C VAL A 97 4.84 -2.43 -17.20
N GLN A 98 5.94 -3.02 -17.65
CA GLN A 98 6.89 -3.70 -16.75
C GLN A 98 7.47 -2.73 -15.72
N ARG A 99 7.83 -1.52 -16.15
CA ARG A 99 8.34 -0.50 -15.24
C ARG A 99 7.29 -0.06 -14.22
N ALA A 100 6.05 0.16 -14.64
CA ALA A 100 4.96 0.52 -13.73
C ALA A 100 4.66 -0.59 -12.71
N VAL A 101 4.77 -1.87 -13.10
CA VAL A 101 4.67 -3.00 -12.16
C VAL A 101 5.83 -3.00 -11.16
N GLN A 102 7.06 -2.71 -11.59
CA GLN A 102 8.19 -2.55 -10.67
C GLN A 102 7.96 -1.39 -9.69
N ASP A 103 7.49 -0.24 -10.17
CA ASP A 103 7.13 0.90 -9.33
C ASP A 103 6.05 0.53 -8.31
N CYS A 104 5.05 -0.27 -8.70
CA CYS A 104 4.04 -0.82 -7.79
C CYS A 104 4.65 -1.71 -6.70
N VAL A 105 5.56 -2.62 -7.07
CA VAL A 105 6.22 -3.52 -6.12
C VAL A 105 7.13 -2.74 -5.16
N GLU A 106 7.90 -1.79 -5.65
CA GLU A 106 8.79 -0.95 -4.83
C GLU A 106 7.97 -0.10 -3.85
N LEU A 107 6.87 0.54 -4.29
CA LEU A 107 5.96 1.29 -3.39
C LEU A 107 5.22 0.38 -2.41
N GLY A 108 4.84 -0.82 -2.84
CA GLY A 108 4.20 -1.83 -1.99
C GLY A 108 5.12 -2.31 -0.88
N LEU A 109 6.38 -2.65 -1.19
CA LEU A 109 7.40 -3.00 -0.21
C LEU A 109 7.75 -1.82 0.69
N PHE A 110 7.92 -0.64 0.11
CA PHE A 110 8.21 0.59 0.86
C PHE A 110 7.15 0.85 1.92
N SER A 111 5.88 0.64 1.58
CA SER A 111 4.75 0.77 2.50
C SER A 111 4.69 -0.37 3.51
N ALA A 112 4.97 -1.60 3.09
CA ALA A 112 4.84 -2.80 3.93
C ALA A 112 5.71 -2.76 5.20
N TYR A 113 6.93 -2.23 5.11
CA TYR A 113 7.86 -2.22 6.25
C TYR A 113 7.75 -1.00 7.17
N GLN A 114 6.85 -0.04 6.88
CA GLN A 114 6.83 1.24 7.61
C GLN A 114 6.53 1.08 9.09
N ALA A 115 5.71 0.10 9.48
CA ALA A 115 5.40 -0.15 10.88
C ALA A 115 6.68 -0.57 11.64
N GLU A 116 7.40 -1.56 11.12
CA GLU A 116 8.65 -2.06 11.69
C GLU A 116 9.75 -0.99 11.67
N ALA A 117 9.81 -0.16 10.62
CA ALA A 117 10.79 0.91 10.55
C ALA A 117 10.55 1.99 11.61
N ARG A 118 9.28 2.36 11.85
CA ARG A 118 8.93 3.32 12.90
C ARG A 118 9.17 2.76 14.30
N GLU A 119 8.84 1.49 14.51
CA GLU A 119 9.09 0.80 15.77
C GLU A 119 10.59 0.70 16.07
N ALA A 120 11.39 0.30 15.07
CA ALA A 120 12.85 0.26 15.19
C ALA A 120 13.42 1.66 15.46
N PHE A 121 12.94 2.68 14.73
CA PHE A 121 13.38 4.06 14.94
C PHE A 121 13.07 4.55 16.36
N ALA A 122 11.85 4.30 16.85
CA ALA A 122 11.45 4.66 18.21
C ALA A 122 12.34 3.97 19.25
N ARG A 123 12.58 2.66 19.10
CA ARG A 123 13.45 1.88 19.98
C ARG A 123 14.89 2.42 20.02
N TYR A 124 15.51 2.65 18.86
CA TYR A 124 16.89 3.15 18.82
C TYR A 124 17.02 4.61 19.27
N SER A 125 15.95 5.40 19.18
CA SER A 125 15.94 6.78 19.69
C SER A 125 15.99 6.87 21.22
N GLU A 126 15.73 5.75 21.92
CA GLU A 126 15.88 5.67 23.39
C GLU A 126 17.33 5.33 23.80
N GLU A 127 18.17 4.90 22.85
CA GLU A 127 19.58 4.58 23.06
C GLU A 127 20.46 5.84 22.89
N PRO A 128 21.67 5.89 23.50
CA PRO A 128 22.60 7.01 23.35
C PRO A 128 23.31 6.96 21.99
N MET A 129 22.54 7.05 20.90
CA MET A 129 22.98 6.97 19.51
C MET A 129 22.75 8.32 18.81
N PHE A 130 23.62 8.64 17.85
CA PHE A 130 23.40 9.77 16.94
C PHE A 130 22.37 9.42 15.85
N GLU A 131 21.80 10.43 15.18
CA GLU A 131 20.73 10.22 14.20
C GLU A 131 21.15 9.35 13.00
N ASP A 132 22.40 9.46 12.57
CA ASP A 132 23.00 8.64 11.51
C ASP A 132 23.20 7.19 11.97
N GLU A 133 23.61 6.97 13.21
CA GLU A 133 23.70 5.64 13.82
C GLU A 133 22.32 4.98 13.95
N ILE A 134 21.30 5.73 14.39
CA ILE A 134 19.90 5.27 14.45
C ILE A 134 19.43 4.87 13.05
N ARG A 135 19.66 5.72 12.05
CA ARG A 135 19.26 5.45 10.66
C ARG A 135 19.92 4.19 10.12
N ALA A 136 21.23 4.01 10.36
CA ALA A 136 21.96 2.83 9.94
C ALA A 136 21.42 1.56 10.61
N ALA A 137 21.13 1.61 11.92
CA ALA A 137 20.58 0.47 12.66
C ALA A 137 19.17 0.08 12.18
N VAL A 138 18.30 1.07 11.93
CA VAL A 138 16.97 0.84 11.33
C VAL A 138 17.12 0.24 9.93
N ALA A 139 18.03 0.77 9.10
CA ALA A 139 18.25 0.25 7.76
C ALA A 139 18.70 -1.22 7.77
N ASP A 140 19.56 -1.59 8.72
CA ASP A 140 20.01 -2.96 8.90
C ASP A 140 18.88 -3.92 9.34
N ASP A 141 18.03 -3.50 10.29
CA ASP A 141 16.85 -4.28 10.69
C ASP A 141 15.91 -4.54 9.52
N ILE A 142 15.59 -3.51 8.74
CA ILE A 142 14.69 -3.63 7.61
C ILE A 142 15.31 -4.46 6.47
N ARG A 143 16.60 -4.27 6.17
CA ARG A 143 17.29 -5.07 5.14
C ARG A 143 17.31 -6.55 5.51
N ARG A 144 17.53 -6.91 6.78
CA ARG A 144 17.48 -8.31 7.25
C ARG A 144 16.15 -8.98 6.93
N SER A 145 15.04 -8.27 7.07
CA SER A 145 13.69 -8.80 6.88
C SER A 145 13.21 -8.75 5.41
N TYR A 146 13.55 -7.68 4.67
CA TYR A 146 12.91 -7.36 3.40
C TYR A 146 13.81 -7.51 2.16
N ALA A 147 15.15 -7.53 2.30
CA ALA A 147 16.05 -7.62 1.14
C ALA A 147 15.82 -8.90 0.33
N ARG A 148 15.71 -10.06 1.01
CA ARG A 148 15.42 -11.34 0.35
C ARG A 148 14.06 -11.34 -0.33
N THR A 149 13.04 -10.75 0.30
CA THR A 149 11.70 -10.65 -0.27
C THR A 149 11.73 -9.85 -1.58
N ARG A 150 12.45 -8.72 -1.60
CA ARG A 150 12.64 -7.94 -2.83
C ARG A 150 13.31 -8.73 -3.94
N GLU A 151 14.38 -9.49 -3.63
CA GLU A 151 15.05 -10.34 -4.61
C GLU A 151 14.12 -11.43 -5.18
N GLN A 152 13.28 -12.01 -4.33
CA GLN A 152 12.30 -13.01 -4.77
C GLN A 152 11.24 -12.40 -5.69
N LEU A 153 10.69 -11.24 -5.32
CA LEU A 153 9.65 -10.58 -6.12
C LEU A 153 10.15 -10.13 -7.49
N ALA A 154 11.45 -9.86 -7.64
CA ALA A 154 12.07 -9.59 -8.93
C ALA A 154 12.02 -10.78 -9.91
N LEU A 155 11.69 -11.99 -9.43
CA LEU A 155 11.55 -13.20 -10.23
C LEU A 155 10.08 -13.62 -10.42
N TYR A 156 9.12 -12.81 -9.97
CA TYR A 156 7.70 -13.14 -10.07
C TYR A 156 7.16 -12.79 -11.45
N ASP A 157 6.25 -13.61 -11.95
CA ASP A 157 5.38 -13.24 -13.06
C ASP A 157 4.18 -12.48 -12.50
N PHE A 158 3.93 -11.29 -13.03
CA PHE A 158 2.84 -10.42 -12.59
C PHE A 158 1.68 -10.43 -13.56
N SER A 159 0.46 -10.36 -13.01
CA SER A 159 -0.78 -10.21 -13.75
C SER A 159 -1.61 -9.05 -13.19
N VAL A 160 -2.33 -8.36 -14.07
CA VAL A 160 -3.36 -7.38 -13.72
C VAL A 160 -4.71 -8.05 -13.85
N LEU A 161 -5.41 -8.20 -12.72
CA LEU A 161 -6.82 -8.56 -12.71
C LEU A 161 -7.63 -7.26 -12.78
N TYR A 162 -8.57 -7.15 -13.72
CA TYR A 162 -9.42 -5.97 -13.88
C TYR A 162 -10.89 -6.34 -14.05
N GLY A 163 -11.79 -5.37 -13.84
CA GLY A 163 -13.23 -5.58 -13.91
C GLY A 163 -13.77 -6.43 -12.76
N LEU A 164 -13.15 -6.33 -11.58
CA LEU A 164 -13.56 -7.08 -10.40
C LEU A 164 -15.00 -6.75 -10.01
N PRO A 165 -15.80 -7.74 -9.54
CA PRO A 165 -17.21 -7.54 -9.26
C PRO A 165 -17.49 -6.72 -8.00
N ALA A 166 -16.52 -6.62 -7.09
CA ALA A 166 -16.64 -5.91 -5.82
C ALA A 166 -15.49 -4.91 -5.66
N PRO A 167 -15.76 -3.72 -5.10
CA PRO A 167 -14.73 -2.71 -4.89
C PRO A 167 -13.72 -3.12 -3.82
N LEU A 168 -12.45 -2.91 -4.11
CA LEU A 168 -11.32 -3.14 -3.21
C LEU A 168 -11.12 -1.98 -2.24
N LEU A 169 -10.69 -2.32 -1.03
CA LEU A 169 -10.19 -1.38 -0.04
C LEU A 169 -8.70 -1.09 -0.29
N ILE A 170 -8.22 0.05 0.19
CA ILE A 170 -6.79 0.37 0.26
C ILE A 170 -6.45 1.00 1.62
N SER A 171 -5.31 0.63 2.19
CA SER A 171 -4.78 1.16 3.46
C SER A 171 -3.33 1.64 3.31
N GLU A 172 -2.71 2.09 4.39
CA GLU A 172 -1.31 2.51 4.40
C GLU A 172 -0.32 1.39 4.06
N THR A 173 -0.74 0.12 4.22
CA THR A 173 0.03 -1.08 3.82
C THR A 173 -0.76 -1.89 2.76
N PRO A 174 -0.82 -1.44 1.50
CA PRO A 174 -1.69 -2.04 0.48
C PRO A 174 -1.15 -3.37 -0.06
N PHE A 175 0.11 -3.69 0.21
CA PHE A 175 0.77 -4.89 -0.28
C PHE A 175 0.49 -6.08 0.65
N ILE A 176 -0.02 -7.17 0.08
CA ILE A 176 -0.31 -8.41 0.80
C ILE A 176 0.64 -9.50 0.31
N ASP A 177 1.42 -10.04 1.24
CA ASP A 177 2.14 -11.30 1.04
C ASP A 177 1.31 -12.47 1.58
N TRP A 178 0.65 -13.20 0.68
CA TRP A 178 -0.26 -14.29 1.04
C TRP A 178 0.47 -15.54 1.53
N ARG A 179 1.79 -15.61 1.33
CA ARG A 179 2.62 -16.72 1.83
C ARG A 179 2.71 -16.70 3.35
N VAL A 180 2.57 -15.51 3.93
CA VAL A 180 2.68 -15.28 5.37
C VAL A 180 1.32 -14.94 5.98
N ARG A 181 0.46 -14.23 5.23
CA ARG A 181 -0.84 -13.74 5.76
C ARG A 181 -1.99 -14.74 5.65
N ALA A 182 -1.91 -15.75 4.79
CA ALA A 182 -3.00 -16.71 4.58
C ALA A 182 -2.73 -18.05 5.29
N ASN A 183 -3.81 -18.71 5.73
CA ASN A 183 -3.75 -20.10 6.20
C ASN A 183 -4.86 -20.92 5.51
N PRO A 184 -4.53 -21.88 4.63
CA PRO A 184 -3.17 -22.26 4.21
C PRO A 184 -2.46 -21.15 3.42
N ALA A 185 -1.13 -21.15 3.48
CA ALA A 185 -0.30 -20.20 2.74
C ALA A 185 -0.54 -20.31 1.23
N LEU A 186 -0.65 -19.16 0.55
CA LEU A 186 -0.80 -19.11 -0.90
C LEU A 186 0.47 -18.53 -1.54
N PRO A 187 0.92 -19.04 -2.71
CA PRO A 187 2.14 -18.59 -3.37
C PRO A 187 1.90 -17.29 -4.16
N TYR A 188 1.22 -16.31 -3.56
CA TYR A 188 0.86 -15.07 -4.22
C TYR A 188 1.28 -13.86 -3.41
N VAL A 189 1.52 -12.77 -4.12
CA VAL A 189 1.44 -11.42 -3.56
C VAL A 189 0.37 -10.64 -4.30
N SER A 190 -0.26 -9.68 -3.64
CA SER A 190 -1.23 -8.82 -4.31
C SER A 190 -1.22 -7.39 -3.79
N MET A 191 -1.59 -6.45 -4.65
CA MET A 191 -1.77 -5.05 -4.28
C MET A 191 -2.90 -4.42 -5.10
N PRO A 192 -3.84 -3.68 -4.50
CA PRO A 192 -4.89 -2.99 -5.24
C PRO A 192 -4.28 -1.89 -6.11
N LEU A 193 -4.65 -1.86 -7.38
CA LEU A 193 -4.25 -0.81 -8.33
C LEU A 193 -5.33 0.28 -8.43
N GLY A 194 -6.57 -0.09 -8.15
CA GLY A 194 -7.76 0.73 -8.19
C GLY A 194 -8.92 -0.04 -7.54
N PRO A 195 -10.09 0.57 -7.36
CA PRO A 195 -11.22 -0.11 -6.73
C PRO A 195 -11.63 -1.41 -7.41
N TYR A 196 -11.43 -1.55 -8.72
CA TYR A 196 -11.89 -2.74 -9.46
C TYR A 196 -10.75 -3.47 -10.17
N CYS A 197 -9.50 -3.25 -9.74
CA CYS A 197 -8.33 -3.90 -10.31
C CYS A 197 -7.23 -4.19 -9.29
N LEU A 198 -6.56 -5.33 -9.49
CA LEU A 198 -5.59 -5.91 -8.56
C LEU A 198 -4.34 -6.36 -9.32
N LEU A 199 -3.17 -5.99 -8.82
CA LEU A 199 -1.91 -6.58 -9.23
C LEU A 199 -1.72 -7.88 -8.46
N VAL A 200 -1.38 -8.96 -9.16
CA VAL A 200 -1.09 -10.27 -8.55
C VAL A 200 0.25 -10.77 -9.07
N GLY A 201 1.16 -11.07 -8.15
CA GLY A 201 2.44 -11.71 -8.45
C GLY A 201 2.44 -13.17 -8.01
N ALA A 202 3.02 -14.05 -8.81
CA ALA A 202 3.26 -15.43 -8.46
C ALA A 202 4.71 -15.84 -8.81
N PRO A 203 5.32 -16.79 -8.08
CA PRO A 203 6.62 -17.34 -8.43
C PRO A 203 6.66 -17.79 -9.90
N SER A 204 7.66 -17.32 -10.63
CA SER A 204 7.96 -17.84 -11.96
C SER A 204 8.98 -18.97 -11.86
N GLY A 205 8.91 -19.94 -12.78
CA GLY A 205 10.00 -20.92 -12.99
C GLY A 205 11.20 -20.33 -13.76
N ARG A 206 11.19 -19.02 -14.05
CA ARG A 206 12.20 -18.35 -14.86
C ARG A 206 13.36 -17.84 -14.02
N SER A 207 14.54 -17.83 -14.63
CA SER A 207 15.74 -17.19 -14.09
C SER A 207 15.88 -15.71 -14.50
N SER A 208 15.07 -15.24 -15.46
CA SER A 208 15.06 -13.84 -15.92
C SER A 208 14.11 -12.99 -15.11
N ARG A 209 14.51 -11.73 -14.85
CA ARG A 209 13.75 -10.74 -14.07
C ARG A 209 12.60 -10.06 -14.83
N LEU A 210 12.50 -10.27 -16.15
CA LEU A 210 11.52 -9.60 -17.01
C LEU A 210 10.62 -10.62 -17.68
N GLY A 211 9.40 -10.75 -17.16
CA GLY A 211 8.28 -11.47 -17.78
C GLY A 211 7.24 -10.52 -18.39
N PRO A 212 6.44 -10.97 -19.37
CA PRO A 212 5.32 -10.17 -19.85
C PRO A 212 4.26 -10.08 -18.75
N VAL A 213 3.69 -8.90 -18.56
CA VAL A 213 2.57 -8.69 -17.63
C VAL A 213 1.29 -9.14 -18.30
N VAL A 214 0.58 -10.09 -17.68
CA VAL A 214 -0.67 -10.64 -18.25
C VAL A 214 -1.86 -9.87 -17.72
N TRP A 215 -2.76 -9.44 -18.60
CA TRP A 215 -3.98 -8.74 -18.22
C TRP A 215 -5.17 -9.68 -18.33
N LYS A 216 -5.98 -9.78 -17.28
CA LYS A 216 -7.12 -10.70 -17.21
C LYS A 216 -8.35 -9.99 -16.68
N ALA A 217 -9.42 -9.99 -17.46
CA ALA A 217 -10.74 -9.67 -16.94
C ALA A 217 -11.11 -10.76 -15.92
N ALA A 218 -11.50 -10.35 -14.72
CA ALA A 218 -11.76 -11.27 -13.62
C ALA A 218 -13.17 -11.05 -13.07
N SER A 219 -14.04 -12.04 -13.27
CA SER A 219 -15.41 -12.04 -12.72
C SER A 219 -15.47 -12.46 -11.26
N ALA A 220 -14.34 -12.89 -10.67
CA ALA A 220 -14.23 -13.28 -9.28
C ALA A 220 -12.78 -13.14 -8.77
N MET A 221 -12.62 -13.01 -7.45
CA MET A 221 -11.32 -12.92 -6.78
C MET A 221 -10.62 -14.28 -6.62
N GLY A 222 -11.34 -15.39 -6.80
CA GLY A 222 -10.79 -16.75 -6.67
C GLY A 222 -10.11 -16.95 -5.30
N PRO A 223 -8.85 -17.42 -5.26
CA PRO A 223 -8.08 -17.59 -4.01
C PRO A 223 -7.88 -16.30 -3.21
N LEU A 224 -8.06 -15.12 -3.82
CA LEU A 224 -7.84 -13.81 -3.22
C LEU A 224 -9.13 -13.19 -2.67
N LYS A 225 -10.22 -13.96 -2.52
CA LYS A 225 -11.53 -13.48 -2.06
C LYS A 225 -11.51 -12.71 -0.74
N ASP A 226 -10.53 -13.01 0.11
CA ASP A 226 -10.36 -12.39 1.42
C ASP A 226 -9.47 -11.15 1.40
N HIS A 227 -9.18 -10.58 0.21
CA HIS A 227 -8.26 -9.45 0.06
C HIS A 227 -8.67 -8.26 0.93
N ASN A 228 -9.94 -7.83 0.84
CA ASN A 228 -10.45 -6.72 1.65
C ASN A 228 -10.37 -7.01 3.15
N ARG A 229 -10.65 -8.25 3.58
CA ARG A 229 -10.51 -8.66 4.98
C ARG A 229 -9.07 -8.46 5.46
N HIS A 230 -8.09 -8.92 4.68
CA HIS A 230 -6.68 -8.75 5.04
C HIS A 230 -6.23 -7.29 5.03
N ILE A 231 -6.70 -6.45 4.11
CA ILE A 231 -6.44 -5.00 4.13
C ILE A 231 -6.99 -4.38 5.41
N ALA A 232 -8.26 -4.65 5.75
CA ALA A 232 -8.90 -4.09 6.94
C ALA A 232 -8.25 -4.57 8.25
N GLU A 233 -7.90 -5.85 8.37
CA GLU A 233 -7.25 -6.41 9.57
C GLU A 233 -5.87 -5.81 9.87
N HIS A 234 -5.15 -5.41 8.82
CA HIS A 234 -3.78 -4.90 8.93
C HIS A 234 -3.69 -3.38 8.84
N ALA A 235 -4.78 -2.69 8.51
CA ALA A 235 -4.81 -1.24 8.56
C ALA A 235 -4.59 -0.74 10.00
N ARG A 236 -3.82 0.34 10.12
CA ARG A 236 -3.43 0.97 11.39
C ARG A 236 -3.60 2.48 11.37
N LEU A 237 -3.56 3.11 10.20
CA LEU A 237 -3.65 4.57 10.08
C LEU A 237 -4.96 4.98 9.43
N TRP A 238 -5.23 4.42 8.26
CA TRP A 238 -6.41 4.79 7.50
C TRP A 238 -6.86 3.65 6.59
N LEU A 239 -8.15 3.66 6.27
CA LEU A 239 -8.75 2.73 5.32
C LEU A 239 -9.65 3.50 4.35
N VAL A 240 -9.43 3.34 3.06
CA VAL A 240 -10.16 4.04 1.99
C VAL A 240 -11.01 3.03 1.22
N ALA A 241 -12.22 3.45 0.87
CA ALA A 241 -13.19 2.68 0.09
C ALA A 241 -13.90 3.58 -0.93
N THR A 242 -14.68 2.97 -1.83
CA THR A 242 -15.49 3.75 -2.79
C THR A 242 -16.87 4.13 -2.26
N THR A 243 -17.33 3.48 -1.18
CA THR A 243 -18.62 3.75 -0.55
C THR A 243 -18.53 3.79 0.97
N ASP A 244 -19.47 4.51 1.59
CA ASP A 244 -19.55 4.65 3.05
C ASP A 244 -19.91 3.31 3.69
N ASP A 245 -20.78 2.52 3.04
CA ASP A 245 -21.18 1.19 3.53
C ASP A 245 -19.97 0.26 3.74
N GLN A 246 -18.97 0.32 2.87
CA GLN A 246 -17.73 -0.44 3.04
C GLN A 246 -16.92 0.02 4.26
N LEU A 247 -16.89 1.33 4.54
CA LEU A 247 -16.19 1.87 5.70
C LEU A 247 -16.96 1.61 6.99
N ILE A 248 -18.29 1.73 6.97
CA ILE A 248 -19.18 1.44 8.10
C ILE A 248 -19.03 -0.03 8.51
N ALA A 249 -18.94 -0.95 7.55
CA ALA A 249 -18.75 -2.37 7.81
C ALA A 249 -17.46 -2.68 8.59
N GLU A 250 -16.41 -1.88 8.43
CA GLU A 250 -15.13 -2.05 9.14
C GLU A 250 -15.01 -1.14 10.38
N GLN A 251 -15.92 -0.19 10.57
CA GLN A 251 -15.84 0.86 11.59
C GLN A 251 -15.71 0.31 13.01
N SER A 252 -16.47 -0.73 13.35
CA SER A 252 -16.49 -1.32 14.70
C SER A 252 -15.16 -1.94 15.11
N ARG A 253 -14.25 -2.20 14.16
CA ARG A 253 -12.90 -2.71 14.47
C ARG A 253 -11.99 -1.65 15.07
N PHE A 254 -12.25 -0.38 14.75
CA PHE A 254 -11.40 0.76 15.12
C PHE A 254 -12.07 1.71 16.11
N ALA A 255 -13.39 1.61 16.27
CA ALA A 255 -14.11 2.37 17.28
C ALA A 255 -13.54 2.05 18.68
N ALA A 256 -13.27 3.10 19.45
CA ALA A 256 -12.91 2.95 20.86
C ALA A 256 -14.02 2.13 21.56
N PRO A 257 -13.67 1.20 22.47
CA PRO A 257 -14.67 0.50 23.25
C PRO A 257 -15.52 1.55 23.95
N ALA A 258 -16.83 1.50 23.74
CA ALA A 258 -17.75 2.43 24.38
C ALA A 258 -17.42 2.41 25.87
N SER A 259 -16.90 3.52 26.38
CA SER A 259 -16.76 3.71 27.81
C SER A 259 -18.13 3.40 28.37
N ALA A 260 -18.20 2.39 29.25
CA ALA A 260 -19.40 2.11 30.01
C ALA A 260 -19.85 3.46 30.53
N ARG A 261 -20.99 3.97 30.03
CA ARG A 261 -21.61 5.16 30.58
C ARG A 261 -21.69 4.85 32.06
N ASN A 262 -20.93 5.59 32.87
CA ASN A 262 -21.20 5.66 34.29
C ASN A 262 -22.66 6.07 34.37
N GLU A 263 -23.52 5.09 34.62
CA GLU A 263 -24.87 5.36 35.07
C GLU A 263 -24.68 6.12 36.36
N ASP A 264 -24.90 7.43 36.26
CA ASP A 264 -24.94 8.36 37.36
C ASP A 264 -25.78 7.74 38.49
N THR A 265 -25.07 7.40 39.55
CA THR A 265 -25.58 7.20 40.89
C THR A 265 -26.52 8.36 41.20
N LYS A 266 -27.83 8.09 41.25
CA LYS A 266 -28.78 9.06 41.79
C LYS A 266 -28.70 9.09 43.33
N PRO A 267 -28.87 10.27 43.95
CA PRO A 267 -28.73 10.50 45.38
C PRO A 267 -29.83 9.83 46.22
#